data_AF-A0A0C1RCN5-F1
#
_entry.id   AF-A0A0C1RCN5-F1
#
_cell.length_a   1.000
_cell.length_b   1.000
_cell.length_c   1.000
_cell.angle_alpha   90.00
_cell.angle_beta   90.00
_cell.angle_gamma   90.00
#
_symmetry.space_group_name_H-M   'P 1'
#
loop_
_entity.id
_entity.type
_entity.pdbx_description
1 polymer ?
#
loop_
_entity_poly.entity_id
_entity_poly.type
_entity_poly.pdbx_seq_one_letter_code
_entity_poly.pdbx_strand_id
1 'polypeptide(L)'
;MSGSSVGADFWMSGPSFPLFTKEYFEKVRRVLSPKGFFVIQAGPVSPGELTLHARLVQTLKEVFPNVQSYSSYTSTSLLVKVFPGSA
;
A
#
# COMPACT_ATOMS: atom_id res chain seq x y z
N MET A 1 18.59 -21.69 22.39
CA MET A 1 18.44 -20.28 21.98
C MET A 1 17.49 -20.26 20.80
N SER A 2 16.26 -19.81 21.06
CA SER A 2 15.17 -19.63 20.11
C SER A 2 15.41 -18.35 19.29
N GLY A 3 15.09 -18.37 18.00
CA GLY A 3 15.27 -17.23 17.10
C GLY A 3 14.66 -17.50 15.73
N SER A 4 13.34 -17.63 15.68
CA SER A 4 12.55 -17.79 14.46
C SER A 4 12.61 -16.52 13.61
N SER A 5 13.48 -16.49 12.61
CA SER A 5 13.56 -15.42 11.60
C SER A 5 12.63 -15.65 10.39
N VAL A 6 11.62 -16.52 10.51
CA VAL A 6 10.74 -16.96 9.40
C VAL A 6 9.58 -15.99 9.09
N GLY A 7 9.61 -14.75 9.62
CA GLY A 7 8.48 -13.82 9.52
C GLY A 7 8.49 -12.87 8.31
N ALA A 8 9.66 -12.49 7.80
CA ALA A 8 9.79 -11.40 6.83
C ALA A 8 9.69 -11.85 5.36
N ASP A 9 10.00 -13.12 5.07
CA ASP A 9 10.15 -13.62 3.70
C ASP A 9 8.82 -14.05 3.04
N PHE A 10 7.76 -14.23 3.85
CA PHE A 10 6.48 -14.77 3.39
C PHE A 10 5.70 -13.78 2.51
N TRP A 11 5.77 -12.47 2.79
CA TRP A 11 5.05 -11.46 2.02
C TRP A 11 5.73 -11.08 0.70
N MET A 12 7.05 -11.18 0.62
CA MET A 12 7.81 -10.92 -0.61
C MET A 12 7.65 -12.05 -1.65
N SER A 13 7.09 -13.18 -1.24
CA SER A 13 6.87 -14.39 -2.07
C SER A 13 5.39 -14.80 -2.14
N GLY A 14 4.48 -14.04 -1.51
CA GLY A 14 3.06 -14.35 -1.47
C GLY A 14 2.34 -14.03 -2.79
N PRO A 15 1.19 -14.66 -3.08
CA PRO A 15 0.46 -14.46 -4.35
C PRO A 15 -0.03 -13.02 -4.54
N SER A 16 -0.08 -12.22 -3.46
CA SER A 16 -0.48 -10.81 -3.48
C SER A 16 0.69 -9.85 -3.75
N PHE A 17 1.95 -10.29 -3.67
CA PHE A 17 3.11 -9.40 -3.85
C PHE A 17 3.08 -8.62 -5.19
N PRO A 18 2.73 -9.21 -6.34
CA PRO A 18 2.64 -8.49 -7.61
C PRO A 18 1.58 -7.37 -7.64
N LEU A 19 0.67 -7.32 -6.65
CA LEU A 19 -0.36 -6.29 -6.54
C LEU A 19 0.12 -5.01 -5.82
N PHE A 20 1.35 -5.02 -5.29
CA PHE A 20 1.94 -3.90 -4.55
C PHE A 20 3.09 -3.22 -5.30
N THR A 21 3.17 -3.40 -6.63
CA THR A 21 4.19 -2.77 -7.46
C THR A 21 3.69 -1.50 -8.13
N LYS A 22 4.62 -0.66 -8.56
CA LYS A 22 4.33 0.57 -9.31
C LYS A 22 3.56 0.25 -10.59
N GLU A 23 3.98 -0.76 -11.33
CA GLU A 23 3.40 -1.15 -12.63
C GLU A 23 1.96 -1.61 -12.47
N TYR A 24 1.65 -2.30 -11.37
CA TYR A 24 0.27 -2.66 -11.05
C TYR A 24 -0.57 -1.41 -10.77
N PHE A 25 -0.08 -0.49 -9.94
CA PHE A 25 -0.82 0.75 -9.65
C PHE A 25 -0.99 1.64 -10.88
N GLU A 26 -0.04 1.66 -11.82
CA GLU A 26 -0.20 2.35 -13.10
C GLU A 26 -1.35 1.77 -13.93
N LYS A 27 -1.50 0.43 -13.94
CA LYS A 27 -2.66 -0.23 -14.58
C LYS A 27 -3.97 0.19 -13.91
N VAL A 28 -4.00 0.23 -12.57
CA VAL A 28 -5.17 0.70 -11.82
C VAL A 28 -5.52 2.14 -12.20
N ARG A 29 -4.53 3.05 -12.24
CA ARG A 29 -4.74 4.45 -12.64
C ARG A 29 -5.37 4.59 -14.03
N ARG A 30 -5.01 3.73 -14.99
CA ARG A 30 -5.54 3.77 -16.36
C ARG A 30 -7.00 3.35 -16.46
N VAL A 31 -7.48 2.49 -15.57
CA VAL A 31 -8.87 2.00 -15.58
C VAL A 31 -9.78 2.78 -14.63
N LEU A 32 -9.23 3.64 -13.77
CA LEU A 32 -10.03 4.54 -12.94
C LEU A 32 -10.73 5.59 -13.81
N SER A 33 -11.99 5.87 -13.49
CA SER A 33 -12.67 7.03 -14.06
C SER A 33 -11.93 8.33 -13.69
N PRO A 34 -12.11 9.43 -14.44
CA PRO A 34 -11.42 10.70 -14.17
C PRO A 34 -11.60 11.25 -12.74
N LYS A 35 -12.66 10.83 -12.03
CA LYS A 35 -12.92 11.19 -10.63
C LYS A 35 -12.95 9.97 -9.69
N GLY A 36 -12.42 8.85 -10.15
CA GLY A 36 -12.38 7.59 -9.41
C GLY A 36 -11.43 7.66 -8.22
N PHE A 37 -11.78 6.92 -7.17
CA PHE A 37 -10.94 6.75 -6.00
C PHE A 37 -10.38 5.34 -5.99
N PHE A 38 -9.10 5.22 -5.65
CA PHE A 38 -8.48 3.94 -5.32
C PHE A 38 -8.20 3.88 -3.82
N VAL A 39 -8.46 2.70 -3.27
CA VAL A 39 -8.53 2.42 -1.85
C VAL A 39 -7.92 1.04 -1.63
N ILE A 40 -6.85 0.96 -0.83
CA ILE A 40 -6.11 -0.28 -0.59
C ILE A 40 -5.72 -0.43 0.88
N GLN A 41 -5.77 -1.65 1.40
CA GLN A 41 -5.22 -2.03 2.71
C GLN A 41 -3.68 -2.05 2.63
N ALA A 42 -3.03 -1.32 3.54
CA ALA A 42 -1.59 -1.06 3.53
C ALA A 42 -0.88 -1.53 4.81
N GLY A 43 -1.41 -2.61 5.41
CA GLY A 43 -0.80 -3.34 6.52
C GLY A 43 -0.78 -2.62 7.87
N PRO A 44 -0.06 -3.21 8.87
CA PRO A 44 0.14 -2.64 10.19
C PRO A 44 0.98 -1.35 10.18
N VAL A 45 0.70 -0.46 11.12
CA VAL A 45 1.51 0.75 11.39
C VAL A 45 2.24 0.67 12.74
N SER A 46 2.36 -0.54 13.31
CA SER A 46 3.18 -0.75 14.51
C SER A 46 4.64 -0.41 14.21
N PRO A 47 5.45 0.01 15.21
CA PRO A 47 6.82 0.47 14.98
C PRO A 47 7.71 -0.49 14.17
N GLY A 48 7.50 -1.81 14.28
CA GLY A 48 8.24 -2.81 13.51
C GLY A 48 7.84 -2.89 12.02
N GLU A 49 6.60 -2.53 11.67
CA GLU A 49 6.03 -2.70 10.33
C GLU A 49 5.87 -1.36 9.59
N LEU A 50 6.10 -0.23 10.27
CA LEU A 50 5.95 1.13 9.74
C LEU A 50 6.79 1.36 8.47
N THR A 51 7.95 0.72 8.36
CA THR A 51 8.81 0.82 7.17
C THR A 51 8.13 0.27 5.91
N LEU A 52 7.42 -0.86 6.03
CA LEU A 52 6.68 -1.44 4.91
C LEU A 52 5.53 -0.54 4.50
N HIS A 53 4.83 0.00 5.50
CA HIS A 53 3.78 0.97 5.29
C HIS A 53 4.28 2.21 4.51
N ALA A 54 5.39 2.79 4.95
CA ALA A 54 6.00 3.95 4.32
C ALA A 54 6.44 3.69 2.88
N ARG A 55 7.02 2.51 2.59
CA ARG A 55 7.40 2.10 1.23
C ARG A 55 6.20 2.04 0.30
N LEU A 56 5.10 1.42 0.73
CA LEU A 56 3.87 1.34 -0.07
C LEU A 56 3.28 2.73 -0.36
N VAL A 57 3.22 3.61 0.64
CA VAL A 57 2.78 5.00 0.45
C VAL A 57 3.68 5.73 -0.56
N GLN A 58 4.99 5.50 -0.51
CA GLN A 58 5.92 6.09 -1.46
C GLN A 58 5.67 5.59 -2.90
N THR A 59 5.48 4.29 -3.09
CA THR A 59 5.15 3.71 -4.40
C THR A 59 3.85 4.30 -4.95
N LEU A 60 2.83 4.49 -4.11
CA LEU A 60 1.57 5.11 -4.53
C LEU A 60 1.75 6.58 -4.92
N LYS A 61 2.61 7.34 -4.24
CA LYS A 61 2.93 8.75 -4.58
C LYS A 61 3.62 8.91 -5.93
N GLU A 62 4.34 7.90 -6.39
CA GLU A 62 4.93 7.93 -7.74
C GLU A 62 3.89 7.78 -8.85
N VAL A 63 2.76 7.14 -8.55
CA VAL A 63 1.72 6.83 -9.54
C VAL A 63 0.54 7.78 -9.46
N PHE A 64 0.18 8.26 -8.26
CA PHE A 64 -1.02 9.04 -8.03
C PHE A 64 -0.68 10.44 -7.51
N PRO A 65 -1.35 11.49 -8.00
CA PRO A 65 -1.03 12.88 -7.63
C PRO A 65 -1.36 13.19 -6.17
N ASN A 66 -2.33 12.48 -5.59
CA ASN A 66 -2.83 12.71 -4.24
C ASN A 66 -2.94 11.38 -3.50
N VAL A 67 -2.22 11.24 -2.39
CA VAL A 67 -2.14 10.01 -1.61
C VAL A 67 -2.30 10.35 -0.14
N GLN A 68 -3.37 9.84 0.49
CA GLN A 68 -3.65 10.08 1.91
C GLN A 68 -3.66 8.75 2.67
N SER A 69 -2.90 8.72 3.76
CA SER A 69 -2.71 7.57 4.64
C SER A 69 -3.58 7.74 5.90
N TYR A 70 -4.47 6.79 6.21
CA TYR A 70 -5.26 6.80 7.46
C TYR A 70 -5.21 5.49 8.24
N SER A 71 -5.06 5.51 9.56
CA SER A 71 -5.12 4.32 10.41
C SER A 71 -6.40 4.28 11.25
N SER A 72 -6.85 3.06 11.58
CA SER A 72 -7.90 2.79 12.56
C SER A 72 -7.40 1.79 13.60
N TYR A 73 -7.95 1.85 14.81
CA TYR A 73 -7.59 0.95 15.92
C TYR A 73 -8.05 -0.50 15.69
N THR A 74 -8.96 -0.74 14.75
CA THR A 74 -9.29 -2.10 14.30
C THR A 74 -8.12 -2.69 13.54
N SER A 75 -7.47 -3.70 14.14
CA SER A 75 -6.33 -4.48 13.66
C SER A 75 -5.79 -4.08 12.27
N THR A 76 -4.84 -3.14 12.30
CA THR A 76 -3.72 -3.07 11.34
C THR A 76 -4.09 -2.98 9.86
N SER A 77 -4.98 -2.06 9.51
CA SER A 77 -5.26 -1.72 8.12
C SER A 77 -5.17 -0.22 7.92
N LEU A 78 -4.09 0.23 7.28
CA LEU A 78 -4.08 1.58 6.74
C LEU A 78 -4.79 1.61 5.40
N LEU A 79 -5.65 2.58 5.15
CA LEU A 79 -6.22 2.80 3.83
C LEU A 79 -5.49 3.95 3.15
N VAL A 80 -5.06 3.70 1.92
CA VAL A 80 -4.57 4.78 1.08
C VAL A 80 -5.70 5.24 0.18
N LYS A 81 -6.22 6.47 0.41
CA LYS A 81 -7.17 7.10 -0.50
C LYS A 81 -6.41 7.91 -1.53
N VAL A 82 -6.58 7.52 -2.78
CA VAL A 82 -6.06 8.22 -3.94
C VAL A 82 -7.12 9.16 -4.50
N PHE A 83 -6.77 10.45 -4.69
CA PHE A 83 -7.67 11.42 -5.32
C PHE A 83 -7.29 11.64 -6.79
N PRO A 84 -8.27 11.89 -7.67
CA PRO A 84 -7.98 12.38 -9.00
C PRO A 84 -7.14 13.67 -8.93
N GLY A 85 -6.21 13.83 -9.86
CA GLY A 85 -5.57 15.12 -10.08
C GLY A 85 -6.55 16.05 -10.79
N SER A 86 -6.51 17.35 -10.49
CA SER A 86 -7.15 18.35 -11.34
C SER A 86 -6.51 18.26 -12.73
N ALA A 87 -7.34 18.00 -13.74
CA ALA A 87 -6.91 18.03 -15.14
C ALA A 87 -6.42 19.42 -15.55
#